data_AF-A0A0Q4S6Y8-F1
#
_entry.id   AF-A0A0Q4S6Y8-F1
#
_cell.length_a   1.000
_cell.length_b   1.000
_cell.length_c   1.000
_cell.angle_alpha   90.00
_cell.angle_beta   90.00
_cell.angle_gamma   90.00
#
_symmetry.space_group_name_H-M   'P 1'
#
loop_
_entity.id
_entity.type
_entity.pdbx_description
1 polymer ?
#
loop_
_entity_poly.entity_id
_entity_poly.type
_entity_poly.pdbx_seq_one_letter_code
_entity_poly.pdbx_strand_id
1 'polypeptide(L)'
;MLVAVTLSGGGARAAAFGFGVLTEMQQTRFQWNGRDTTLLDATDVVSGVSGGSIVAAYFAAHGIDGLPRFEHDFLRQNFQNSLITQALRPGNLVDLTSPWLGRTHLLARRLDDLYGGLTFGDVERRPRHPQLFITATDMSLGTGFEFTWEQFSLICSDLRKVPLSFAVASSSAVPLLLSPMTLKNYADQCPAHRAASTVGARAAAGDYRARLYRAHELSYTDAQRKPYIHLVDGGLADNLGVQRLLDRALAGGGLRQTFSEVGIPPATIRKLVLITVNAERDPSVNIDMSDQVPNMAQVVDSLLFGTGARATRETQEFLRDITRQWRQSLAEGSKGDSDAFAPDAEIHVIPVNLRDAPDDVARRRLLQVPTAFSIAHEEVTDLIEAGGSVLRHSPEFRALVQSLLRSAPQPSSPSAQPLPSSQ
;
A
#
# COMPACT_ATOMS: atom_id res chain seq x y z
N MET A 1 -7.34 -5.95 -17.22
CA MET A 1 -6.80 -6.53 -15.98
C MET A 1 -6.77 -5.41 -14.96
N LEU A 2 -6.98 -5.72 -13.69
CA LEU A 2 -6.79 -4.79 -12.59
C LEU A 2 -5.71 -5.33 -11.66
N VAL A 3 -4.68 -4.55 -11.37
CA VAL A 3 -3.56 -4.94 -10.50
C VAL A 3 -3.40 -3.92 -9.37
N ALA A 4 -3.44 -4.41 -8.14
CA ALA A 4 -3.17 -3.64 -6.93
C ALA A 4 -1.97 -4.25 -6.19
N VAL A 5 -1.08 -3.39 -5.70
CA VAL A 5 0.06 -3.77 -4.86
C VAL A 5 -0.04 -3.03 -3.54
N THR A 6 0.08 -3.73 -2.42
CA THR A 6 0.17 -3.11 -1.10
C THR A 6 1.53 -3.40 -0.47
N LEU A 7 2.18 -2.37 0.08
CA LEU A 7 3.54 -2.42 0.60
C LEU A 7 3.53 -2.07 2.09
N SER A 8 3.91 -3.03 2.93
CA SER A 8 3.81 -2.88 4.38
C SER A 8 4.78 -1.87 5.00
N GLY A 9 4.57 -1.57 6.27
CA GLY A 9 5.52 -0.83 7.10
C GLY A 9 6.77 -1.63 7.48
N GLY A 10 7.74 -0.93 8.09
CA GLY A 10 9.02 -1.50 8.52
C GLY A 10 10.28 -0.69 8.17
N GLY A 11 10.15 0.59 7.81
CA GLY A 11 11.28 1.48 7.48
C GLY A 11 12.01 1.07 6.20
N ALA A 12 13.32 1.32 6.14
CA ALA A 12 14.17 1.00 4.99
C ALA A 12 14.16 -0.51 4.64
N ARG A 13 13.94 -1.39 5.62
CA ARG A 13 13.76 -2.82 5.38
C ARG A 13 12.56 -3.10 4.46
N ALA A 14 11.42 -2.51 4.80
CA ALA A 14 10.20 -2.66 4.01
C ALA A 14 10.31 -1.98 2.64
N ALA A 15 10.97 -0.82 2.58
CA ALA A 15 11.25 -0.15 1.32
C ALA A 15 12.13 -1.00 0.38
N ALA A 16 13.19 -1.64 0.90
CA ALA A 16 14.08 -2.50 0.12
C ALA A 16 13.37 -3.78 -0.36
N PHE A 17 12.66 -4.47 0.54
CA PHE A 17 11.91 -5.68 0.20
C PHE A 17 10.82 -5.39 -0.83
N GLY A 18 10.03 -4.32 -0.62
CA GLY A 18 9.02 -3.85 -1.57
C GLY A 18 9.63 -3.44 -2.91
N PHE A 19 10.77 -2.77 -2.92
CA PHE A 19 11.50 -2.44 -4.16
C PHE A 19 11.92 -3.69 -4.94
N GLY A 20 12.36 -4.76 -4.26
CA GLY A 20 12.63 -6.06 -4.86
C GLY A 20 11.40 -6.67 -5.54
N VAL A 21 10.24 -6.62 -4.88
CA VAL A 21 8.96 -7.07 -5.46
C VAL A 21 8.59 -6.28 -6.70
N LEU A 22 8.63 -4.94 -6.64
CA LEU A 22 8.31 -4.10 -7.81
C LEU A 22 9.29 -4.34 -8.97
N THR A 23 10.56 -4.62 -8.66
CA THR A 23 11.58 -4.98 -9.67
C THR A 23 11.24 -6.31 -10.34
N GLU A 24 10.83 -7.33 -9.58
CA GLU A 24 10.37 -8.61 -10.15
C GLU A 24 9.11 -8.45 -11.01
N MET A 25 8.16 -7.63 -10.56
CA MET A 25 6.97 -7.29 -11.34
C MET A 25 7.33 -6.62 -12.67
N GLN A 26 8.36 -5.77 -12.68
CA GLN A 26 8.87 -5.15 -13.90
C GLN A 26 9.58 -6.15 -14.82
N GLN A 27 10.24 -7.16 -14.28
CA GLN A 27 10.87 -8.23 -15.06
C GLN A 27 9.83 -9.19 -15.68
N THR A 28 8.65 -9.28 -15.08
CA THR A 28 7.56 -10.17 -15.52
C THR A 28 6.84 -9.61 -16.73
N ARG A 29 7.31 -9.99 -17.93
CA ARG A 29 6.76 -9.57 -19.23
C ARG A 29 5.69 -10.53 -19.74
N PHE A 30 4.63 -9.99 -20.33
CA PHE A 30 3.58 -10.75 -20.99
C PHE A 30 2.90 -9.89 -22.06
N GLN A 31 2.08 -10.54 -22.90
CA GLN A 31 1.22 -9.85 -23.84
C GLN A 31 -0.19 -9.72 -23.28
N TRP A 32 -0.75 -8.52 -23.32
CA TRP A 32 -2.12 -8.25 -22.92
C TRP A 32 -2.81 -7.43 -24.00
N ASN A 33 -3.93 -7.94 -24.54
CA ASN A 33 -4.65 -7.32 -25.65
C ASN A 33 -3.75 -6.94 -26.84
N GLY A 34 -2.79 -7.82 -27.19
CA GLY A 34 -1.85 -7.61 -28.30
C GLY A 34 -0.75 -6.58 -28.05
N ARG A 35 -0.55 -6.12 -26.80
CA ARG A 35 0.54 -5.22 -26.41
C ARG A 35 1.49 -5.92 -25.45
N ASP A 36 2.79 -5.80 -25.69
CA ASP A 36 3.81 -6.19 -24.72
C ASP A 36 3.74 -5.25 -23.51
N THR A 37 3.66 -5.81 -22.31
CA THR A 37 3.60 -5.08 -21.05
C THR A 37 4.36 -5.84 -19.96
N THR A 38 4.61 -5.17 -18.84
CA THR A 38 5.09 -5.80 -17.61
C THR A 38 3.97 -5.80 -16.57
N LEU A 39 4.13 -6.57 -15.48
CA LEU A 39 3.14 -6.56 -14.41
C LEU A 39 3.17 -5.24 -13.64
N LEU A 40 4.35 -4.61 -13.55
CA LEU A 40 4.48 -3.27 -12.98
C LEU A 40 3.79 -2.19 -13.85
N ASP A 41 3.90 -2.24 -15.19
CA ASP A 41 3.20 -1.30 -16.09
C ASP A 41 1.68 -1.49 -16.08
N ALA A 42 1.22 -2.70 -15.77
CA ALA A 42 -0.19 -3.01 -15.58
C ALA A 42 -0.73 -2.67 -14.18
N THR A 43 0.07 -2.04 -13.29
CA THR A 43 -0.34 -1.70 -11.93
C THR A 43 -1.26 -0.47 -11.92
N ASP A 44 -2.51 -0.68 -11.50
CA ASP A 44 -3.52 0.39 -11.41
C ASP A 44 -3.51 1.07 -10.04
N VAL A 45 -3.17 0.33 -8.98
CA VAL A 45 -3.18 0.83 -7.59
C VAL A 45 -1.90 0.41 -6.88
N VAL A 46 -1.27 1.36 -6.19
CA VAL A 46 -0.18 1.11 -5.26
C VAL A 46 -0.53 1.71 -3.89
N SER A 47 -0.55 0.87 -2.87
CA SER A 47 -0.78 1.26 -1.47
C SER A 47 0.51 1.08 -0.69
N GLY A 48 0.79 1.99 0.23
CA GLY A 48 1.99 1.91 1.07
C GLY A 48 1.77 2.42 2.49
N VAL A 49 2.45 1.75 3.42
CA VAL A 49 2.44 2.07 4.86
C VAL A 49 3.87 2.28 5.32
N SER A 50 4.13 3.33 6.10
CA SER A 50 5.44 3.63 6.70
C SER A 50 6.57 3.48 5.67
N GLY A 51 7.55 2.60 5.90
CA GLY A 51 8.62 2.29 4.93
C GLY A 51 8.14 1.91 3.52
N GLY A 52 7.06 1.13 3.38
CA GLY A 52 6.47 0.78 2.09
C GLY A 52 5.85 1.99 1.36
N SER A 53 5.35 2.98 2.11
CA SER A 53 4.85 4.24 1.53
C SER A 53 5.97 5.04 0.85
N ILE A 54 7.22 4.89 1.30
CA ILE A 54 8.36 5.61 0.72
C ILE A 54 8.58 5.19 -0.74
N VAL A 55 8.64 3.88 -0.99
CA VAL A 55 8.84 3.32 -2.34
C VAL A 55 7.57 3.41 -3.18
N ALA A 56 6.38 3.25 -2.59
CA ALA A 56 5.10 3.42 -3.29
C ALA A 56 4.96 4.84 -3.86
N ALA A 57 5.21 5.86 -3.04
CA ALA A 57 5.18 7.25 -3.48
C ALA A 57 6.27 7.56 -4.51
N TYR A 58 7.47 7.00 -4.34
CA TYR A 58 8.55 7.18 -5.31
C TYR A 58 8.20 6.59 -6.68
N PHE A 59 7.64 5.38 -6.71
CA PHE A 59 7.15 4.73 -7.93
C PHE A 59 6.03 5.54 -8.59
N ALA A 60 5.02 5.96 -7.83
CA ALA A 60 3.92 6.76 -8.37
C ALA A 60 4.40 8.11 -8.93
N ALA A 61 5.36 8.77 -8.26
CA ALA A 61 5.92 10.05 -8.67
C ALA A 61 6.80 9.97 -9.92
N HIS A 62 7.72 9.00 -9.95
CA HIS A 62 8.75 8.93 -10.99
C HIS A 62 8.44 7.92 -12.10
N GLY A 63 7.43 7.07 -11.90
CA GLY A 63 7.06 5.99 -12.80
C GLY A 63 8.11 4.89 -12.89
N ILE A 64 7.87 3.96 -13.82
CA ILE A 64 8.71 2.79 -14.06
C ILE A 64 10.15 3.16 -14.43
N ASP A 65 10.33 4.17 -15.28
CA ASP A 65 11.66 4.60 -15.74
C ASP A 65 12.50 5.21 -14.62
N GLY A 66 11.85 5.85 -13.64
CA GLY A 66 12.52 6.46 -12.50
C GLY A 66 12.77 5.50 -11.35
N LEU A 67 11.95 4.44 -11.22
CA LEU A 67 12.02 3.48 -10.12
C LEU A 67 13.44 2.92 -9.86
N PRO A 68 14.26 2.53 -10.86
CA PRO A 68 15.60 2.00 -10.62
C PRO A 68 16.52 2.93 -9.83
N ARG A 69 16.30 4.25 -9.86
CA ARG A 69 17.09 5.22 -9.09
C ARG A 69 16.77 5.21 -7.61
N PHE A 70 15.64 4.63 -7.19
CA PHE A 70 15.21 4.58 -5.79
C PHE A 70 16.25 3.95 -4.87
N GLU A 71 16.92 2.88 -5.34
CA GLU A 71 17.98 2.24 -4.56
C GLU A 71 19.10 3.22 -4.24
N HIS A 72 19.57 3.94 -5.25
CA HIS A 72 20.62 4.95 -5.07
C HIS A 72 20.13 6.16 -4.27
N ASP A 73 18.93 6.68 -4.54
CA ASP A 73 18.43 7.94 -4.00
C ASP A 73 17.96 7.83 -2.55
N PHE A 74 17.55 6.64 -2.11
CA PHE A 74 17.05 6.38 -0.76
C PHE A 74 17.77 5.23 -0.05
N LEU A 75 17.72 4.00 -0.60
CA LEU A 75 18.14 2.79 0.14
C LEU A 75 19.63 2.78 0.48
N ARG A 76 20.46 3.29 -0.43
CA ARG A 76 21.92 3.34 -0.29
C ARG A 76 22.42 4.63 0.36
N GLN A 77 21.51 5.56 0.69
CA GLN A 77 21.83 6.79 1.37
C GLN A 77 21.80 6.60 2.88
N ASN A 78 22.67 7.33 3.60
CA ASN A 78 22.58 7.41 5.05
C ASN A 78 21.51 8.44 5.45
N PHE A 79 20.26 8.12 5.12
CA PHE A 79 19.09 8.96 5.34
C PHE A 79 18.92 9.30 6.82
N GLN A 80 19.14 8.34 7.72
CA GLN A 80 19.04 8.55 9.17
C GLN A 80 20.07 9.56 9.67
N ASN A 81 21.33 9.47 9.26
CA ASN A 81 22.32 10.47 9.62
C ASN A 81 22.00 11.85 9.02
N SER A 82 21.43 11.90 7.81
CA SER A 82 20.97 13.16 7.22
C SER A 82 19.84 13.82 8.04
N LEU A 83 18.93 13.04 8.63
CA LEU A 83 17.89 13.55 9.52
C LEU A 83 18.47 14.07 10.84
N ILE A 84 19.42 13.35 11.45
CA ILE A 84 20.08 13.77 12.70
C ILE A 84 20.83 15.08 12.48
N THR A 85 21.64 15.15 11.42
CA THR A 85 22.39 16.38 11.08
C THR A 85 21.46 17.54 10.73
N GLN A 86 20.33 17.29 10.08
CA GLN A 86 19.29 18.30 9.84
C GLN A 86 18.67 18.76 11.16
N ALA A 87 18.32 17.87 12.09
CA ALA A 87 17.75 18.22 13.39
C ALA A 87 18.68 19.08 14.25
N LEU A 88 20.00 18.91 14.12
CA LEU A 88 21.00 19.71 14.84
C LEU A 88 21.23 21.12 14.26
N ARG A 89 20.59 21.48 13.14
CA ARG A 89 20.71 22.83 12.55
C ARG A 89 19.98 23.87 13.42
N PRO A 90 20.56 25.06 13.69
CA PRO A 90 19.97 26.06 14.59
C PRO A 90 18.51 26.42 14.29
N GLY A 91 18.16 26.62 13.01
CA GLY A 91 16.77 26.91 12.61
C GLY A 91 15.80 25.76 12.90
N ASN A 92 16.24 24.51 12.71
CA ASN A 92 15.43 23.33 13.00
C ASN A 92 15.28 23.08 14.51
N LEU A 93 16.29 23.43 15.32
CA LEU A 93 16.17 23.39 16.77
C LEU A 93 15.11 24.38 17.28
N VAL A 94 15.03 25.58 16.70
CA VAL A 94 13.95 26.54 17.00
C VAL A 94 12.60 25.97 16.56
N ASP A 95 12.49 25.41 15.36
CA ASP A 95 11.27 24.75 14.89
C ASP A 95 10.82 23.64 15.86
N LEU A 96 11.75 22.86 16.42
CA LEU A 96 11.43 21.80 17.40
C LEU A 96 10.93 22.32 18.76
N THR A 97 11.06 23.62 19.04
CA THR A 97 10.42 24.25 20.22
C THR A 97 8.98 24.66 19.96
N SER A 98 8.55 24.70 18.69
CA SER A 98 7.19 25.06 18.30
C SER A 98 6.20 23.96 18.70
N PRO A 99 4.99 24.31 19.16
CA PRO A 99 3.93 23.32 19.36
C PRO A 99 3.34 22.79 18.03
N TRP A 100 3.64 23.43 16.89
CA TRP A 100 3.11 23.05 15.56
C TRP A 100 4.11 22.32 14.69
N LEU A 101 5.42 22.48 14.94
CA LEU A 101 6.49 21.83 14.18
C LEU A 101 7.18 20.81 15.07
N GLY A 102 7.49 19.65 14.50
CA GLY A 102 8.03 18.52 15.26
C GLY A 102 8.97 17.68 14.42
N ARG A 103 9.54 16.63 15.02
CA ARG A 103 10.55 15.75 14.40
C ARG A 103 10.09 15.20 13.04
N THR A 104 8.81 14.92 12.88
CA THR A 104 8.26 14.41 11.61
C THR A 104 8.19 15.46 10.52
N HIS A 105 8.11 16.75 10.85
CA HIS A 105 8.22 17.82 9.85
C HIS A 105 9.63 17.90 9.26
N LEU A 106 10.66 17.54 10.05
CA LEU A 106 12.02 17.41 9.52
C LEU A 106 12.14 16.20 8.60
N LEU A 107 11.52 15.07 8.95
CA LEU A 107 11.40 13.91 8.07
C LEU A 107 10.70 14.29 6.77
N ALA A 108 9.58 15.01 6.84
CA ALA A 108 8.85 15.50 5.66
C ALA A 108 9.76 16.37 4.78
N ARG A 109 10.50 17.34 5.33
CA ARG A 109 11.45 18.17 4.55
C ARG A 109 12.49 17.31 3.81
N ARG A 110 13.04 16.28 4.46
CA ARG A 110 14.04 15.41 3.82
C ARG A 110 13.44 14.50 2.74
N LEU A 111 12.22 14.01 2.98
CA LEU A 111 11.46 13.27 1.97
C LEU A 111 11.05 14.17 0.81
N ASP A 112 10.85 15.47 1.04
CA ASP A 112 10.54 16.44 0.00
C ASP A 112 11.67 16.51 -1.04
N ASP A 113 12.93 16.49 -0.59
CA ASP A 113 14.08 16.40 -1.49
C ASP A 113 14.07 15.11 -2.33
N LEU A 114 13.67 13.98 -1.73
CA LEU A 114 13.59 12.67 -2.42
C LEU A 114 12.51 12.67 -3.50
N TYR A 115 11.39 13.35 -3.26
CA TYR A 115 10.27 13.44 -4.20
C TYR A 115 10.35 14.68 -5.10
N GLY A 116 11.35 15.54 -4.95
CA GLY A 116 11.47 16.78 -5.71
C GLY A 116 10.30 17.75 -5.47
N GLY A 117 9.72 17.76 -4.26
CA GLY A 117 8.59 18.63 -3.89
C GLY A 117 7.25 18.28 -4.55
N LEU A 118 7.13 17.11 -5.17
CA LEU A 118 5.90 16.70 -5.85
C LEU A 118 4.73 16.48 -4.87
N THR A 119 3.53 16.80 -5.35
CA THR A 119 2.25 16.56 -4.65
C THR A 119 1.47 15.40 -5.28
N PHE A 120 0.41 14.95 -4.60
CA PHE A 120 -0.56 14.01 -5.20
C PHE A 120 -1.15 14.54 -6.52
N GLY A 121 -1.36 15.85 -6.61
CA GLY A 121 -1.87 16.47 -7.83
C GLY A 121 -0.87 16.45 -8.99
N ASP A 122 0.43 16.38 -8.71
CA ASP A 122 1.46 16.21 -9.74
C ASP A 122 1.53 14.77 -10.23
N VAL A 123 1.39 13.80 -9.30
CA VAL A 123 1.26 12.36 -9.64
C VAL A 123 0.08 12.16 -10.59
N GLU A 124 -1.08 12.73 -10.27
CA GLU A 124 -2.29 12.57 -11.08
C GLU A 124 -2.20 13.12 -12.49
N ARG A 125 -1.42 14.18 -12.68
CA ARG A 125 -1.20 14.79 -14.01
C ARG A 125 -0.29 13.93 -14.88
N ARG A 126 0.44 12.96 -14.31
CA ARG A 126 1.34 12.09 -15.05
C ARG A 126 0.55 11.03 -15.83
N PRO A 127 0.84 10.79 -17.12
CA PRO A 127 0.25 9.69 -17.85
C PRO A 127 0.63 8.33 -17.24
N ARG A 128 -0.34 7.43 -17.10
CA ARG A 128 -0.14 6.05 -16.58
C ARG A 128 0.44 5.98 -15.16
N HIS A 129 0.13 6.95 -14.29
CA HIS A 129 0.43 6.80 -12.87
C HIS A 129 -0.51 5.76 -12.24
N PRO A 130 -0.03 4.89 -11.34
CA PRO A 130 -0.92 4.12 -10.49
C PRO A 130 -1.61 5.06 -9.48
N GLN A 131 -2.84 4.74 -9.09
CA GLN A 131 -3.48 5.40 -7.96
C GLN A 131 -2.66 5.12 -6.70
N LEU A 132 -2.19 6.17 -6.03
CA LEU A 132 -1.36 6.08 -4.85
C LEU A 132 -2.21 6.20 -3.59
N PHE A 133 -2.19 5.16 -2.76
CA PHE A 133 -2.78 5.19 -1.42
C PHE A 133 -1.66 5.18 -0.38
N ILE A 134 -1.69 6.14 0.54
CA ILE A 134 -0.79 6.17 1.68
C ILE A 134 -1.64 6.09 2.94
N THR A 135 -1.32 5.16 3.83
CA THR A 135 -2.12 4.94 5.05
C THR A 135 -1.34 5.36 6.28
N ALA A 136 -1.90 6.27 7.05
CA ALA A 136 -1.46 6.61 8.40
C ALA A 136 -2.49 6.11 9.43
N THR A 137 -2.18 6.21 10.71
CA THR A 137 -3.13 5.88 11.79
C THR A 137 -3.69 7.17 12.39
N ASP A 138 -5.01 7.31 12.44
CA ASP A 138 -5.65 8.33 13.25
C ASP A 138 -5.57 7.93 14.73
N MET A 139 -4.79 8.69 15.50
CA MET A 139 -4.51 8.40 16.91
C MET A 139 -5.76 8.43 17.79
N SER A 140 -6.80 9.20 17.42
CA SER A 140 -8.04 9.32 18.20
C SER A 140 -8.99 8.14 18.00
N LEU A 141 -8.99 7.57 16.79
CA LEU A 141 -9.88 6.47 16.41
C LEU A 141 -9.18 5.11 16.46
N GLY A 142 -7.85 5.07 16.47
CA GLY A 142 -7.07 3.83 16.37
C GLY A 142 -7.28 3.09 15.05
N THR A 143 -7.60 3.83 13.98
CA THR A 143 -7.95 3.27 12.65
C THR A 143 -7.14 3.93 11.54
N GLY A 144 -7.08 3.27 10.38
CA GLY A 144 -6.38 3.78 9.21
C GLY A 144 -7.03 5.03 8.63
N PHE A 145 -6.23 6.08 8.46
CA PHE A 145 -6.53 7.28 7.67
C PHE A 145 -5.78 7.21 6.35
N GLU A 146 -6.49 7.09 5.24
CA GLU A 146 -5.90 6.96 3.91
C GLU A 146 -5.85 8.33 3.22
N PHE A 147 -4.69 8.70 2.67
CA PHE A 147 -4.55 9.87 1.80
C PHE A 147 -5.19 9.58 0.43
N THR A 148 -6.52 9.71 0.37
CA THR A 148 -7.37 9.41 -0.79
C THR A 148 -8.40 10.51 -1.03
N TRP A 149 -8.93 10.58 -2.24
CA TRP A 149 -9.96 11.55 -2.61
C TRP A 149 -11.21 11.46 -1.77
N GLU A 150 -11.65 10.23 -1.48
CA GLU A 150 -12.84 9.99 -0.68
C GLU A 150 -12.63 10.50 0.74
N GLN A 151 -11.51 10.13 1.37
CA GLN A 151 -11.19 10.54 2.73
C GLN A 151 -11.00 12.06 2.86
N PHE A 152 -10.33 12.70 1.90
CA PHE A 152 -10.11 14.15 1.90
C PHE A 152 -11.39 14.94 1.62
N SER A 153 -12.33 14.36 0.86
CA SER A 153 -13.65 14.93 0.63
C SER A 153 -14.49 14.98 1.92
N LEU A 154 -14.37 13.99 2.81
CA LEU A 154 -15.07 13.98 4.11
C LEU A 154 -14.64 15.14 5.01
N ILE A 155 -13.40 15.60 4.90
CA ILE A 155 -12.83 16.69 5.71
C ILE A 155 -12.70 18.01 4.93
N CYS A 156 -13.32 18.08 3.75
CA CYS A 156 -13.28 19.19 2.80
C CYS A 156 -11.88 19.79 2.56
N SER A 157 -10.90 18.91 2.43
CA SER A 157 -9.52 19.27 2.06
C SER A 157 -9.21 18.81 0.64
N ASP A 158 -8.28 19.48 -0.04
CA ASP A 158 -7.90 19.15 -1.41
C ASP A 158 -6.63 18.28 -1.43
N LEU A 159 -6.79 16.99 -1.78
CA LEU A 159 -5.67 16.05 -1.82
C LEU A 159 -4.58 16.49 -2.81
N ARG A 160 -4.92 17.14 -3.93
CA ARG A 160 -3.94 17.60 -4.94
C ARG A 160 -2.86 18.50 -4.37
N LYS A 161 -3.16 19.21 -3.28
CA LYS A 161 -2.25 20.17 -2.66
C LYS A 161 -1.36 19.53 -1.59
N VAL A 162 -1.57 18.25 -1.26
CA VAL A 162 -0.80 17.55 -0.24
C VAL A 162 0.54 17.12 -0.83
N PRO A 163 1.68 17.55 -0.26
CA PRO A 163 2.98 17.04 -0.64
C PRO A 163 3.07 15.53 -0.38
N LEU A 164 3.67 14.77 -1.30
CA LEU A 164 3.92 13.34 -1.09
C LEU A 164 4.72 13.11 0.19
N SER A 165 5.70 13.98 0.43
CA SER A 165 6.55 14.01 1.62
C SER A 165 5.76 14.10 2.92
N PHE A 166 4.68 14.89 2.97
CA PHE A 166 3.82 15.03 4.15
C PHE A 166 3.06 13.73 4.44
N ALA A 167 2.47 13.10 3.41
CA ALA A 167 1.71 11.88 3.58
C ALA A 167 2.61 10.70 3.99
N VAL A 168 3.75 10.54 3.33
CA VAL A 168 4.75 9.50 3.65
C VAL A 168 5.31 9.72 5.07
N ALA A 169 5.62 10.96 5.44
CA ALA A 169 6.10 11.27 6.79
C ALA A 169 5.02 10.98 7.86
N SER A 170 3.74 11.30 7.59
CA SER A 170 2.61 10.96 8.46
C SER A 170 2.50 9.45 8.66
N SER A 171 2.60 8.70 7.55
CA SER A 171 2.54 7.23 7.54
C SER A 171 3.74 6.57 8.22
N SER A 172 4.87 7.28 8.35
CA SER A 172 6.12 6.79 8.98
C SER A 172 6.35 7.35 10.39
N ALA A 173 5.36 8.06 10.96
CA ALA A 173 5.50 8.79 12.23
C ALA A 173 5.40 7.87 13.46
N VAL A 174 6.40 7.00 13.66
CA VAL A 174 6.44 6.06 14.78
C VAL A 174 6.36 6.82 16.11
N PRO A 175 5.36 6.55 16.97
CA PRO A 175 5.22 7.25 18.25
C PRO A 175 6.51 7.19 19.08
N LEU A 176 6.70 8.23 19.91
CA LEU A 176 7.88 8.45 20.77
C LEU A 176 9.17 8.79 20.01
N LEU A 177 9.44 8.17 18.86
CA LEU A 177 10.59 8.50 18.00
C LEU A 177 10.32 9.73 17.14
N LEU A 178 9.09 9.84 16.64
CA LEU A 178 8.61 10.90 15.78
C LEU A 178 7.37 11.57 16.40
N SER A 179 7.07 12.78 15.95
CA SER A 179 5.91 13.55 16.42
C SER A 179 4.69 13.24 15.55
N PRO A 180 3.45 13.24 16.07
CA PRO A 180 2.27 13.16 15.22
C PRO A 180 2.23 14.30 14.18
N MET A 181 1.65 14.05 13.01
CA MET A 181 1.33 15.09 12.02
C MET A 181 -0.14 15.46 12.13
N THR A 182 -0.44 16.76 12.14
CA THR A 182 -1.81 17.24 12.34
C THR A 182 -2.40 17.74 11.03
N LEU A 183 -3.57 17.24 10.67
CA LEU A 183 -4.44 17.82 9.65
C LEU A 183 -5.55 18.62 10.32
N LYS A 184 -5.94 19.74 9.70
CA LYS A 184 -7.16 20.46 10.09
C LYS A 184 -8.34 19.89 9.32
N ASN A 185 -9.44 19.67 10.03
CA ASN A 185 -10.70 19.26 9.44
C ASN A 185 -11.51 20.50 9.04
N TYR A 186 -11.88 20.61 7.77
CA TYR A 186 -12.65 21.72 7.21
C TYR A 186 -14.08 21.30 6.84
N ALA A 187 -14.60 20.21 7.43
CA ALA A 187 -15.93 19.71 7.10
C ALA A 187 -17.06 20.73 7.38
N ASP A 188 -16.86 21.68 8.30
CA ASP A 188 -17.75 22.80 8.57
C ASP A 188 -17.88 23.78 7.39
N GLN A 189 -16.92 23.75 6.45
CA GLN A 189 -16.87 24.58 5.25
C GLN A 189 -17.22 23.79 3.98
N CYS A 190 -17.72 22.57 4.12
CA CYS A 190 -18.12 21.77 2.97
C CYS A 190 -19.28 22.42 2.19
N PRO A 191 -19.19 22.52 0.85
CA PRO A 191 -20.33 22.88 0.02
C PRO A 191 -21.50 21.91 0.26
N ALA A 192 -22.72 22.43 0.40
CA ALA A 192 -23.92 21.63 0.73
C ALA A 192 -24.19 20.45 -0.23
N HIS A 193 -23.76 20.54 -1.49
CA HIS A 193 -23.88 19.44 -2.46
C HIS A 193 -22.89 18.28 -2.25
N ARG A 194 -21.77 18.48 -1.54
CA ARG A 194 -20.85 17.38 -1.17
C ARG A 194 -21.37 16.55 0.00
N ALA A 195 -22.11 17.17 0.92
CA ALA A 195 -22.71 16.49 2.07
C ALA A 195 -23.78 15.45 1.68
N ALA A 196 -24.42 15.61 0.51
CA ALA A 196 -25.45 14.70 0.02
C ALA A 196 -24.89 13.46 -0.74
N SER A 197 -23.59 13.45 -1.08
CA SER A 197 -22.98 12.45 -1.97
C SER A 197 -22.27 11.29 -1.24
N THR A 198 -22.07 11.35 0.06
CA THR A 198 -21.11 10.47 0.77
C THR A 198 -21.71 9.43 1.70
N VAL A 199 -23.02 9.17 1.66
CA VAL A 199 -23.60 8.06 2.44
C VAL A 199 -24.61 7.29 1.60
N GLY A 200 -24.11 6.40 0.76
CA GLY A 200 -24.91 5.32 0.19
C GLY A 200 -25.54 4.51 1.33
N ALA A 201 -26.81 4.78 1.61
CA ALA A 201 -27.62 4.22 2.68
C ALA A 201 -28.00 2.74 2.50
N ARG A 202 -27.11 1.91 1.93
CA ARG A 202 -27.28 0.46 1.86
C ARG A 202 -26.07 -0.23 2.45
N ALA A 203 -25.98 -0.30 3.77
CA ALA A 203 -25.22 -1.38 4.39
C ALA A 203 -26.14 -2.59 4.37
N ALA A 204 -25.66 -3.72 3.86
CA ALA A 204 -26.23 -4.99 4.25
C ALA A 204 -26.20 -5.01 5.79
N ALA A 205 -27.36 -5.07 6.43
CA ALA A 205 -27.54 -4.86 7.86
C ALA A 205 -26.78 -5.86 8.78
N GLY A 206 -25.98 -6.78 8.23
CA GLY A 206 -25.29 -7.85 8.95
C GLY A 206 -23.86 -7.55 9.41
N ASP A 207 -23.03 -6.85 8.64
CA ASP A 207 -21.57 -6.83 8.90
C ASP A 207 -21.15 -5.71 9.88
N TYR A 208 -20.54 -6.09 11.01
CA TYR A 208 -20.06 -5.15 12.03
C TYR A 208 -18.90 -4.28 11.55
N ARG A 209 -18.02 -4.80 10.69
CA ARG A 209 -16.87 -4.06 10.14
C ARG A 209 -17.34 -2.94 9.24
N ALA A 210 -18.30 -3.24 8.35
CA ALA A 210 -18.91 -2.22 7.49
C ALA A 210 -19.62 -1.12 8.30
N ARG A 211 -20.30 -1.47 9.40
CA ARG A 211 -20.93 -0.49 10.30
C ARG A 211 -19.90 0.39 10.99
N LEU A 212 -18.84 -0.21 11.54
CA LEU A 212 -17.78 0.53 12.23
C LEU A 212 -17.04 1.46 11.27
N TYR A 213 -16.75 0.97 10.06
CA TYR A 213 -16.13 1.74 9.00
C TYR A 213 -16.93 3.01 8.67
N ARG A 214 -18.23 2.88 8.42
CA ARG A 214 -19.11 4.03 8.15
C ARG A 214 -19.22 4.99 9.34
N ALA A 215 -19.25 4.46 10.57
CA ALA A 215 -19.25 5.30 11.77
C ALA A 215 -17.97 6.17 11.84
N HIS A 216 -16.81 5.60 11.47
CA HIS A 216 -15.57 6.36 11.35
C HIS A 216 -15.66 7.42 10.26
N GLU A 217 -16.15 7.09 9.06
CA GLU A 217 -16.33 8.07 7.97
C GLU A 217 -17.22 9.25 8.39
N LEU A 218 -18.38 8.95 8.98
CA LEU A 218 -19.31 9.97 9.48
C LEU A 218 -18.67 10.87 10.54
N SER A 219 -17.81 10.31 11.41
CA SER A 219 -17.13 11.10 12.43
C SER A 219 -16.22 12.20 11.86
N TYR A 220 -15.68 12.01 10.65
CA TYR A 220 -14.87 13.03 9.99
C TYR A 220 -15.70 14.22 9.48
N THR A 221 -17.01 14.04 9.29
CA THR A 221 -17.90 15.13 8.85
C THR A 221 -18.28 16.09 9.99
N ASP A 222 -18.06 15.69 11.25
CA ASP A 222 -18.31 16.53 12.44
C ASP A 222 -17.05 17.32 12.83
N ALA A 223 -16.76 18.41 12.09
CA ALA A 223 -15.60 19.27 12.37
C ALA A 223 -15.71 20.03 13.72
N GLN A 224 -16.90 20.12 14.32
CA GLN A 224 -17.07 20.74 15.64
C GLN A 224 -16.53 19.83 16.74
N ARG A 225 -16.80 18.52 16.66
CA ARG A 225 -16.23 17.53 17.59
C ARG A 225 -14.82 17.10 17.22
N LYS A 226 -14.47 17.12 15.93
CA LYS A 226 -13.19 16.63 15.41
C LYS A 226 -12.51 17.68 14.52
N PRO A 227 -12.13 18.85 15.06
CA PRO A 227 -11.52 19.93 14.28
C PRO A 227 -10.10 19.63 13.80
N TYR A 228 -9.41 18.67 14.43
CA TYR A 228 -8.06 18.26 14.11
C TYR A 228 -7.95 16.74 14.05
N ILE A 229 -7.07 16.25 13.19
CA ILE A 229 -6.80 14.83 12.96
C ILE A 229 -5.30 14.63 13.19
N HIS A 230 -4.96 13.82 14.18
CA HIS A 230 -3.56 13.55 14.54
C HIS A 230 -3.14 12.20 13.99
N LEU A 231 -2.17 12.22 13.08
CA LEU A 231 -1.69 11.07 12.34
C LEU A 231 -0.36 10.59 12.91
N VAL A 232 -0.27 9.27 13.10
CA VAL A 232 0.94 8.54 13.47
C VAL A 232 1.19 7.41 12.47
N ASP A 233 2.27 6.66 12.66
CA ASP A 233 2.65 5.55 11.76
C ASP A 233 1.46 4.63 11.41
N GLY A 234 1.29 4.35 10.12
CA GLY A 234 0.17 3.53 9.63
C GLY A 234 0.23 2.08 10.06
N GLY A 235 1.43 1.59 10.41
CA GLY A 235 1.68 0.24 10.88
C GLY A 235 0.99 -0.13 12.19
N LEU A 236 0.52 0.88 12.95
CA LEU A 236 -0.22 0.65 14.20
C LEU A 236 -1.64 0.16 13.96
N ALA A 237 -2.32 0.64 12.91
CA ALA A 237 -3.68 0.24 12.58
C ALA A 237 -3.74 -0.77 11.44
N ASP A 238 -2.98 -0.54 10.36
CA ASP A 238 -3.04 -1.35 9.14
C ASP A 238 -1.64 -1.44 8.51
N ASN A 239 -0.79 -2.32 9.05
CA ASN A 239 0.57 -2.49 8.53
C ASN A 239 0.61 -2.99 7.09
N LEU A 240 -0.42 -3.66 6.58
CA LEU A 240 -0.46 -4.19 5.21
C LEU A 240 -1.04 -3.19 4.21
N GLY A 241 -1.70 -2.13 4.68
CA GLY A 241 -2.35 -1.12 3.84
C GLY A 241 -3.52 -1.68 3.02
N VAL A 242 -4.16 -2.75 3.50
CA VAL A 242 -5.23 -3.48 2.80
C VAL A 242 -6.53 -3.49 3.57
N GLN A 243 -6.51 -3.26 4.89
CA GLN A 243 -7.69 -3.37 5.72
C GLN A 243 -8.78 -2.40 5.26
N ARG A 244 -8.39 -1.15 4.98
CA ARG A 244 -9.33 -0.10 4.55
C ARG A 244 -9.91 -0.35 3.16
N LEU A 245 -9.13 -0.95 2.25
CA LEU A 245 -9.62 -1.44 0.95
C LEU A 245 -10.73 -2.49 1.13
N LEU A 246 -10.51 -3.44 2.05
CA LEU A 246 -11.49 -4.50 2.34
C LEU A 246 -12.75 -3.97 3.02
N ASP A 247 -12.58 -3.10 4.03
CA ASP A 247 -13.70 -2.49 4.75
C ASP A 247 -14.58 -1.65 3.82
N ARG A 248 -13.97 -0.93 2.87
CA ARG A 248 -14.67 -0.19 1.81
C ARG A 248 -15.44 -1.13 0.88
N ALA A 249 -14.80 -2.20 0.41
CA ALA A 249 -15.45 -3.19 -0.46
C ALA A 249 -16.66 -3.83 0.23
N LEU A 250 -16.58 -4.15 1.52
CA LEU A 250 -17.69 -4.71 2.29
C LEU A 250 -18.81 -3.70 2.52
N ALA A 251 -18.44 -2.46 2.87
CA ALA A 251 -19.42 -1.39 3.04
C ALA A 251 -20.13 -1.04 1.73
N GLY A 252 -19.47 -1.18 0.59
CA GLY A 252 -20.06 -1.04 -0.74
C GLY A 252 -20.90 -2.23 -1.21
N GLY A 253 -21.14 -3.25 -0.38
CA GLY A 253 -21.92 -4.44 -0.76
C GLY A 253 -21.13 -5.53 -1.51
N GLY A 254 -19.80 -5.48 -1.43
CA GLY A 254 -18.86 -6.42 -2.06
C GLY A 254 -18.11 -5.81 -3.26
N LEU A 255 -17.10 -6.52 -3.76
CA LEU A 255 -16.28 -6.06 -4.90
C LEU A 255 -17.10 -5.78 -6.16
N ARG A 256 -18.05 -6.66 -6.51
CA ARG A 256 -18.87 -6.50 -7.72
C ARG A 256 -19.66 -5.20 -7.71
N GLN A 257 -20.29 -4.91 -6.57
CA GLN A 257 -21.07 -3.70 -6.38
C GLN A 257 -20.16 -2.46 -6.38
N THR A 258 -19.00 -2.54 -5.71
CA THR A 258 -18.00 -1.47 -5.69
C THR A 258 -17.52 -1.12 -7.12
N PHE A 259 -17.18 -2.10 -7.95
CA PHE A 259 -16.71 -1.85 -9.32
C PHE A 259 -17.82 -1.35 -10.26
N SER A 260 -19.06 -1.80 -10.03
CA SER A 260 -20.22 -1.31 -10.79
C SER A 260 -20.52 0.17 -10.47
N GLU A 261 -20.36 0.58 -9.20
CA GLU A 261 -20.57 1.97 -8.76
C GLU A 261 -19.49 2.93 -9.28
N VAL A 262 -18.26 2.45 -9.46
CA VAL A 262 -17.13 3.23 -10.01
C VAL A 262 -17.21 3.36 -11.55
N GLY A 263 -18.24 2.78 -12.19
CA GLY A 263 -18.50 2.93 -13.62
C GLY A 263 -17.58 2.10 -14.52
N ILE A 264 -17.03 0.99 -13.99
CA ILE A 264 -16.28 0.05 -14.81
C ILE A 264 -17.26 -0.63 -15.78
N PRO A 265 -16.99 -0.63 -17.10
CA PRO A 265 -17.92 -1.21 -18.06
C PRO A 265 -18.15 -2.70 -17.81
N PRO A 266 -19.36 -3.23 -18.08
CA PRO A 266 -19.67 -4.63 -17.87
C PRO A 266 -18.69 -5.57 -18.60
N ALA A 267 -18.41 -6.73 -17.99
CA ALA A 267 -17.57 -7.80 -18.52
C ALA A 267 -16.14 -7.38 -18.95
N THR A 268 -15.57 -6.32 -18.35
CA THR A 268 -14.21 -5.84 -18.70
C THR A 268 -13.12 -6.40 -17.78
N ILE A 269 -13.45 -6.75 -16.53
CA ILE A 269 -12.49 -7.28 -15.57
C ILE A 269 -12.32 -8.78 -15.82
N ARG A 270 -11.26 -9.15 -16.54
CA ARG A 270 -10.87 -10.56 -16.77
C ARG A 270 -9.89 -11.11 -15.73
N LYS A 271 -9.11 -10.24 -15.09
CA LYS A 271 -8.13 -10.61 -14.08
C LYS A 271 -8.08 -9.53 -13.02
N LEU A 272 -8.26 -9.91 -11.77
CA LEU A 272 -8.06 -9.07 -10.60
C LEU A 272 -6.87 -9.64 -9.81
N VAL A 273 -5.81 -8.85 -9.70
CA VAL A 273 -4.56 -9.24 -9.04
C VAL A 273 -4.34 -8.33 -7.84
N LEU A 274 -4.13 -8.91 -6.67
CA LEU A 274 -3.76 -8.21 -5.44
C LEU A 274 -2.47 -8.83 -4.90
N ILE A 275 -1.38 -8.07 -4.91
CA ILE A 275 -0.10 -8.47 -4.32
C ILE A 275 0.03 -7.77 -2.98
N THR A 276 0.09 -8.53 -1.88
CA THR A 276 0.26 -7.97 -0.53
C THR A 276 1.66 -8.27 -0.02
N VAL A 277 2.49 -7.24 0.12
CA VAL A 277 3.89 -7.37 0.52
C VAL A 277 4.03 -7.08 2.01
N ASN A 278 4.49 -8.07 2.77
CA ASN A 278 4.73 -7.96 4.20
C ASN A 278 6.21 -8.13 4.55
N ALA A 279 6.86 -7.04 4.95
CA ALA A 279 8.24 -6.98 5.40
C ALA A 279 8.37 -6.92 6.93
N GLU A 280 7.38 -7.40 7.66
CA GLU A 280 7.38 -7.47 9.11
C GLU A 280 8.53 -8.35 9.65
N ARG A 281 9.19 -7.83 10.69
CA ARG A 281 10.33 -8.49 11.36
C ARG A 281 9.88 -9.44 12.46
N ASP A 282 10.82 -10.19 13.02
CA ASP A 282 10.62 -10.86 14.31
C ASP A 282 10.73 -9.88 15.48
N PRO A 283 10.02 -10.15 16.61
CA PRO A 283 10.24 -9.42 17.85
C PRO A 283 11.73 -9.45 18.23
N SER A 284 12.28 -8.30 18.60
CA SER A 284 13.71 -8.16 18.94
C SER A 284 14.06 -8.84 20.26
N VAL A 285 13.08 -8.98 21.15
CA VAL A 285 13.21 -9.61 22.45
C VAL A 285 11.98 -10.47 22.67
N ASN A 286 12.18 -11.75 22.95
CA ASN A 286 11.10 -12.61 23.38
C ASN A 286 10.92 -12.47 24.90
N ILE A 287 10.15 -11.46 25.31
CA ILE A 287 9.86 -11.17 26.72
C ILE A 287 9.17 -12.34 27.43
N ASP A 288 8.51 -13.24 26.70
CA ASP A 288 7.83 -14.41 27.26
C ASP A 288 8.81 -15.49 27.76
N MET A 289 10.08 -15.42 27.34
CA MET A 289 11.13 -16.37 27.72
C MET A 289 11.89 -15.95 28.99
N SER A 290 11.52 -14.83 29.61
CA SER A 290 12.17 -14.31 30.82
C SER A 290 11.14 -13.97 31.88
N ASP A 291 11.46 -14.26 33.14
CA ASP A 291 10.71 -13.82 34.31
C ASP A 291 11.09 -12.39 34.75
N GLN A 292 12.08 -11.77 34.09
CA GLN A 292 12.50 -10.40 34.37
C GLN A 292 11.46 -9.40 33.87
N VAL A 293 11.19 -8.38 34.70
CA VAL A 293 10.29 -7.28 34.34
C VAL A 293 10.83 -6.56 33.09
N PRO A 294 10.05 -6.47 31.99
CA PRO A 294 10.49 -5.76 30.79
C PRO A 294 10.79 -4.28 31.09
N ASN A 295 11.87 -3.78 30.52
CA ASN A 295 12.21 -2.35 30.63
C ASN A 295 11.29 -1.49 29.74
N MET A 296 11.30 -0.17 29.94
CA MET A 296 10.42 0.75 29.20
C MET A 296 10.55 0.66 27.68
N ALA A 297 11.76 0.41 27.16
CA ALA A 297 11.97 0.27 25.72
C ALA A 297 11.35 -1.04 25.19
N GLN A 298 11.49 -2.15 25.93
CA GLN A 298 10.87 -3.42 25.61
C GLN A 298 9.34 -3.32 25.65
N VAL A 299 8.77 -2.65 26.66
CA VAL A 299 7.31 -2.43 26.74
C VAL A 299 6.80 -1.65 25.53
N VAL A 300 7.48 -0.57 25.15
CA VAL A 300 7.10 0.24 23.97
C VAL A 300 7.20 -0.58 22.69
N ASP A 301 8.30 -1.31 22.48
CA ASP A 301 8.49 -2.14 21.28
C ASP A 301 7.39 -3.22 21.17
N SER A 302 7.09 -3.92 22.26
CA SER A 302 6.04 -4.93 22.31
C SER A 302 4.64 -4.34 22.09
N LEU A 303 4.34 -3.14 22.62
CA LEU A 303 3.04 -2.49 22.42
C LEU A 303 2.87 -1.95 21.00
N LEU A 304 3.90 -1.34 20.41
CA LEU A 304 3.80 -0.76 19.07
C LEU A 304 3.86 -1.82 17.98
N PHE A 305 4.78 -2.78 18.06
CA PHE A 305 5.00 -3.77 17.01
C PHE A 305 4.35 -5.12 17.31
N GLY A 306 4.24 -5.54 18.57
CA GLY A 306 3.59 -6.81 18.92
C GLY A 306 2.08 -6.79 18.68
N THR A 307 1.39 -5.68 19.00
CA THR A 307 -0.05 -5.54 18.72
C THR A 307 -0.32 -5.37 17.22
N GLY A 308 0.52 -4.61 16.52
CA GLY A 308 0.49 -4.49 15.05
C GLY A 308 0.68 -5.83 14.35
N ALA A 309 1.54 -6.71 14.86
CA ALA A 309 1.73 -8.06 14.34
C ALA A 309 0.46 -8.92 14.44
N ARG A 310 -0.28 -8.79 15.55
CA ARG A 310 -1.57 -9.46 15.70
C ARG A 310 -2.60 -8.93 14.69
N ALA A 311 -2.76 -7.62 14.60
CA ALA A 311 -3.68 -7.00 13.63
C ALA A 311 -3.33 -7.36 12.17
N THR A 312 -2.04 -7.44 11.86
CA THR A 312 -1.52 -7.90 10.57
C THR A 312 -1.98 -9.32 10.27
N ARG A 313 -1.80 -10.27 11.21
CA ARG A 313 -2.25 -11.66 11.05
C ARG A 313 -3.76 -11.76 10.89
N GLU A 314 -4.53 -11.04 11.70
CA GLU A 314 -6.00 -10.98 11.59
C GLU A 314 -6.41 -10.50 10.19
N THR A 315 -5.73 -9.48 9.65
CA THR A 315 -5.98 -8.97 8.30
C THR A 315 -5.61 -9.97 7.20
N GLN A 316 -4.53 -10.74 7.37
CA GLN A 316 -4.16 -11.80 6.42
C GLN A 316 -5.17 -12.95 6.38
N GLU A 317 -5.62 -13.43 7.53
CA GLU A 317 -6.65 -14.49 7.59
C GLU A 317 -7.97 -13.99 7.01
N PHE A 318 -8.35 -12.75 7.33
CA PHE A 318 -9.52 -12.13 6.74
C PHE A 318 -9.44 -12.02 5.22
N LEU A 319 -8.28 -11.60 4.70
CA LEU A 319 -8.05 -11.53 3.26
C LEU A 319 -8.16 -12.91 2.61
N ARG A 320 -7.68 -13.98 3.25
CA ARG A 320 -7.84 -15.35 2.75
C ARG A 320 -9.31 -15.77 2.69
N ASP A 321 -10.08 -15.49 3.73
CA ASP A 321 -11.50 -15.85 3.77
C ASP A 321 -12.30 -15.08 2.72
N ILE A 322 -12.05 -13.77 2.59
CA ILE A 322 -12.65 -12.93 1.55
C ILE A 322 -12.27 -13.42 0.16
N THR A 323 -11.01 -13.79 -0.07
CA THR A 323 -10.56 -14.31 -1.37
C THR A 323 -11.31 -15.58 -1.74
N ARG A 324 -11.54 -16.49 -0.80
CA ARG A 324 -12.35 -17.71 -1.04
C ARG A 324 -13.78 -17.35 -1.39
N GLN A 325 -14.40 -16.42 -0.66
CA GLN A 325 -15.75 -15.94 -0.94
C GLN A 325 -15.86 -15.32 -2.33
N TRP A 326 -14.89 -14.48 -2.73
CA TRP A 326 -14.88 -13.87 -4.06
C TRP A 326 -14.69 -14.89 -5.17
N ARG A 327 -13.78 -15.86 -5.01
CA ARG A 327 -13.60 -16.95 -5.97
C ARG A 327 -14.86 -17.79 -6.12
N GLN A 328 -15.54 -18.10 -5.02
CA GLN A 328 -16.81 -18.81 -5.04
C GLN A 328 -17.90 -17.99 -5.74
N SER A 329 -18.01 -16.70 -5.42
CA SER A 329 -18.98 -15.82 -6.08
C SER A 329 -18.72 -15.68 -7.59
N LEU A 330 -17.46 -15.71 -8.05
CA LEU A 330 -17.14 -15.77 -9.47
C LEU A 330 -17.56 -17.10 -10.12
N ALA A 331 -17.33 -18.22 -9.43
CA ALA A 331 -17.73 -19.54 -9.91
C ALA A 331 -19.26 -19.72 -10.00
N GLU A 332 -20.03 -19.02 -9.17
CA GLU A 332 -21.50 -18.97 -9.24
C GLU A 332 -22.04 -18.23 -10.48
N GLY A 333 -21.18 -17.54 -11.23
CA GLY A 333 -21.52 -16.85 -12.48
C GLY A 333 -21.91 -15.37 -12.31
N SER A 334 -22.23 -14.72 -13.43
CA SER A 334 -22.67 -13.32 -13.44
C SER A 334 -24.01 -13.17 -12.71
N LYS A 335 -24.15 -12.11 -11.91
CA LYS A 335 -25.40 -11.78 -11.20
C LYS A 335 -26.29 -10.78 -11.96
N GLY A 336 -25.96 -10.46 -13.22
CA GLY A 336 -26.76 -9.62 -14.10
C GLY A 336 -25.95 -8.95 -15.21
N ASP A 337 -26.62 -8.26 -16.12
CA ASP A 337 -26.00 -7.60 -17.29
C ASP A 337 -25.06 -6.44 -16.93
N SER A 338 -25.08 -5.97 -15.67
CA SER A 338 -24.22 -4.90 -15.16
C SER A 338 -22.95 -5.40 -14.47
N ASP A 339 -22.67 -6.71 -14.46
CA ASP A 339 -21.49 -7.24 -13.77
C ASP A 339 -20.19 -6.80 -14.48
N ALA A 340 -19.32 -6.09 -13.75
CA ALA A 340 -18.02 -5.65 -14.27
C ALA A 340 -17.06 -6.81 -14.58
N PHE A 341 -17.27 -7.99 -13.97
CA PHE A 341 -16.43 -9.16 -14.18
C PHE A 341 -16.86 -9.94 -15.43
N ALA A 342 -15.88 -10.32 -16.24
CA ALA A 342 -16.10 -11.21 -17.35
C ALA A 342 -16.47 -12.64 -16.86
N PRO A 343 -17.18 -13.45 -17.65
CA PRO A 343 -17.51 -14.83 -17.26
C PRO A 343 -16.28 -15.72 -16.99
N ASP A 344 -15.16 -15.41 -17.63
CA ASP A 344 -13.86 -16.08 -17.49
C ASP A 344 -12.92 -15.35 -16.50
N ALA A 345 -13.47 -14.49 -15.63
CA ALA A 345 -12.66 -13.69 -14.73
C ALA A 345 -11.91 -14.54 -13.68
N GLU A 346 -10.66 -14.19 -13.42
CA GLU A 346 -9.83 -14.83 -12.40
C GLU A 346 -9.42 -13.84 -11.30
N ILE A 347 -9.34 -14.33 -10.05
CA ILE A 347 -8.84 -13.57 -8.89
C ILE A 347 -7.56 -14.21 -8.36
N HIS A 348 -6.49 -13.41 -8.35
CA HIS A 348 -5.16 -13.77 -7.87
C HIS A 348 -4.80 -12.89 -6.68
N VAL A 349 -4.84 -13.45 -5.47
CA VAL A 349 -4.34 -12.79 -4.25
C VAL A 349 -3.02 -13.45 -3.88
N ILE A 350 -1.95 -12.66 -3.88
CA ILE A 350 -0.56 -13.13 -3.87
C ILE A 350 0.11 -12.53 -2.62
N PRO A 351 0.12 -13.27 -1.50
CA PRO A 351 0.86 -12.85 -0.32
C PRO A 351 2.36 -13.04 -0.53
N VAL A 352 3.12 -11.99 -0.26
CA VAL A 352 4.60 -11.96 -0.35
C VAL A 352 5.13 -11.59 1.01
N ASN A 353 5.51 -12.58 1.84
CA ASN A 353 6.01 -12.31 3.18
C ASN A 353 7.53 -12.49 3.24
N LEU A 354 8.24 -11.57 3.89
CA LEU A 354 9.68 -11.71 4.15
C LEU A 354 10.01 -12.99 4.94
N ARG A 355 9.07 -13.45 5.77
CA ARG A 355 9.18 -14.73 6.51
C ARG A 355 9.21 -15.96 5.61
N ASP A 356 8.70 -15.84 4.39
CA ASP A 356 8.69 -16.91 3.39
C ASP A 356 9.98 -16.91 2.54
N ALA A 357 10.90 -15.97 2.78
CA ALA A 357 12.19 -15.93 2.08
C ALA A 357 12.96 -17.25 2.30
N PRO A 358 13.59 -17.81 1.25
CA PRO A 358 14.36 -19.03 1.40
C PRO A 358 15.63 -18.79 2.24
N ASP A 359 16.13 -19.86 2.87
CA ASP A 359 17.22 -19.75 3.85
C ASP A 359 18.57 -19.35 3.22
N ASP A 360 18.73 -19.57 1.91
CA ASP A 360 19.88 -19.13 1.12
C ASP A 360 19.98 -17.60 0.99
N VAL A 361 18.86 -16.88 1.14
CA VAL A 361 18.82 -15.40 1.22
C VAL A 361 18.90 -14.91 2.68
N ALA A 362 19.53 -15.70 3.56
CA ALA A 362 19.76 -15.36 4.96
C ALA A 362 18.51 -14.89 5.73
N ARG A 363 17.33 -15.49 5.47
CA ARG A 363 16.03 -15.12 6.08
C ARG A 363 16.11 -14.74 7.56
N ARG A 364 16.77 -15.57 8.39
CA ARG A 364 16.88 -15.31 9.84
C ARG A 364 17.57 -13.98 10.17
N ARG A 365 18.58 -13.59 9.38
CA ARG A 365 19.25 -12.30 9.48
C ARG A 365 18.30 -11.18 9.05
N LEU A 366 17.61 -11.36 7.92
CA LEU A 366 16.69 -10.35 7.37
C LEU A 366 15.52 -10.02 8.32
N LEU A 367 15.01 -11.03 9.02
CA LEU A 367 13.96 -10.87 10.03
C LEU A 367 14.42 -10.15 11.30
N GLN A 368 15.72 -9.91 11.46
CA GLN A 368 16.30 -9.16 12.60
C GLN A 368 16.71 -7.73 12.22
N VAL A 369 16.66 -7.37 10.93
CA VAL A 369 16.97 -6.01 10.47
C VAL A 369 16.01 -5.04 11.15
N PRO A 370 16.49 -4.01 11.86
CA PRO A 370 15.64 -3.13 12.65
C PRO A 370 14.74 -2.25 11.76
N THR A 371 13.65 -1.74 12.35
CA THR A 371 12.85 -0.69 11.71
C THR A 371 13.59 0.65 11.86
N ALA A 372 14.27 1.07 10.79
CA ALA A 372 15.08 2.28 10.74
C ALA A 372 14.98 2.96 9.36
N PHE A 373 15.40 4.22 9.23
CA PHE A 373 15.46 4.91 7.92
C PHE A 373 16.74 4.62 7.14
N SER A 374 17.70 3.91 7.75
CA SER A 374 18.91 3.45 7.08
C SER A 374 19.31 2.09 7.65
N ILE A 375 19.75 1.21 6.77
CA ILE A 375 20.20 -0.16 7.05
C ILE A 375 21.53 -0.39 6.31
N ALA A 376 22.24 -1.48 6.62
CA ALA A 376 23.52 -1.75 5.98
C ALA A 376 23.35 -2.01 4.49
N HIS A 377 24.35 -1.64 3.67
CA HIS A 377 24.34 -1.84 2.23
C HIS A 377 24.11 -3.31 1.85
N GLU A 378 24.74 -4.25 2.56
CA GLU A 378 24.50 -5.69 2.38
C GLU A 378 23.04 -6.08 2.66
N GLU A 379 22.43 -5.54 3.73
CA GLU A 379 21.02 -5.80 4.05
C GLU A 379 20.08 -5.26 2.97
N VAL A 380 20.42 -4.11 2.36
CA VAL A 380 19.68 -3.60 1.19
C VAL A 380 19.72 -4.61 0.04
N THR A 381 20.91 -5.09 -0.32
CA THR A 381 21.06 -6.08 -1.41
C THR A 381 20.24 -7.34 -1.12
N ASP A 382 20.39 -7.90 0.07
CA ASP A 382 19.76 -9.16 0.45
C ASP A 382 18.23 -9.04 0.52
N LEU A 383 17.70 -7.89 0.98
CA LEU A 383 16.26 -7.64 1.02
C LEU A 383 15.63 -7.46 -0.36
N ILE A 384 16.35 -6.82 -1.28
CA ILE A 384 15.90 -6.67 -2.68
C ILE A 384 15.81 -8.05 -3.34
N GLU A 385 16.85 -8.88 -3.17
CA GLU A 385 16.87 -10.24 -3.68
C GLU A 385 15.77 -11.10 -3.03
N ALA A 386 15.57 -10.98 -1.71
CA ALA A 386 14.51 -11.69 -1.01
C ALA A 386 13.12 -11.31 -1.54
N GLY A 387 12.87 -10.02 -1.80
CA GLY A 387 11.60 -9.54 -2.35
C GLY A 387 11.27 -10.15 -3.71
N GLY A 388 12.25 -10.14 -4.62
CA GLY A 388 12.09 -10.76 -5.94
C GLY A 388 11.95 -12.27 -5.86
N SER A 389 12.77 -12.93 -5.04
CA SER A 389 12.77 -14.38 -4.87
C SER A 389 11.44 -14.89 -4.29
N VAL A 390 10.90 -14.26 -3.25
CA VAL A 390 9.61 -14.68 -2.65
C VAL A 390 8.47 -14.55 -3.67
N LEU A 391 8.41 -13.44 -4.42
CA LEU A 391 7.37 -13.29 -5.45
C LEU A 391 7.51 -14.35 -6.55
N ARG A 392 8.72 -14.53 -7.09
CA ARG A 392 9.02 -15.48 -8.18
C ARG A 392 8.71 -16.93 -7.80
N HIS A 393 8.88 -17.28 -6.52
CA HIS A 393 8.61 -18.62 -6.00
C HIS A 393 7.19 -18.81 -5.45
N SER A 394 6.38 -17.75 -5.34
CA SER A 394 4.98 -17.85 -4.92
C SER A 394 4.16 -18.74 -5.88
N PRO A 395 3.44 -19.75 -5.35
CA PRO A 395 2.53 -20.57 -6.16
C PRO A 395 1.45 -19.76 -6.87
N GLU A 396 0.85 -18.79 -6.19
CA GLU A 396 -0.19 -17.92 -6.72
C GLU A 396 0.36 -17.00 -7.81
N PHE A 397 1.58 -16.49 -7.65
CA PHE A 397 2.25 -15.70 -8.68
C PHE A 397 2.55 -16.52 -9.94
N ARG A 398 3.06 -17.74 -9.77
CA ARG A 398 3.30 -18.67 -10.89
C ARG A 398 2.01 -19.02 -11.62
N ALA A 399 0.92 -19.23 -10.89
CA ALA A 399 -0.40 -19.45 -11.48
C ALA A 399 -0.90 -18.26 -12.30
N LEU A 400 -0.70 -17.03 -11.79
CA LEU A 400 -0.97 -15.80 -12.54
C LEU A 400 -0.15 -15.74 -13.83
N VAL A 401 1.17 -15.91 -13.75
CA VAL A 401 2.07 -15.86 -14.91
C VAL A 401 1.68 -16.89 -15.97
N GLN A 402 1.40 -18.14 -15.57
CA GLN A 402 0.91 -19.17 -16.49
C GLN A 402 -0.43 -18.79 -17.13
N SER A 403 -1.31 -18.13 -16.39
CA SER A 403 -2.59 -17.67 -16.92
C SER A 403 -2.44 -16.51 -17.91
N LEU A 404 -1.51 -15.58 -17.65
CA LEU A 404 -1.17 -14.49 -18.57
C LEU A 404 -0.57 -15.02 -19.87
N LEU A 405 0.33 -16.00 -19.79
CA LEU A 405 0.95 -16.63 -20.97
C LEU A 405 -0.07 -17.40 -21.82
N ARG A 406 -1.06 -18.06 -21.21
CA ARG A 406 -2.16 -18.72 -21.95
C ARG A 406 -3.08 -17.75 -22.67
N SER A 407 -3.17 -16.51 -22.19
CA SER A 407 -4.03 -15.47 -22.77
C SER A 407 -3.39 -14.74 -23.95
N ALA A 408 -2.12 -15.05 -24.29
CA ALA A 408 -1.45 -14.48 -25.45
C ALA A 408 -2.07 -15.03 -26.76
N PRO A 409 -2.30 -14.19 -27.78
CA PRO A 409 -2.78 -14.66 -29.06
C PRO A 409 -1.81 -15.68 -29.65
N GLN A 410 -2.30 -16.86 -30.04
CA GLN A 410 -1.45 -17.82 -30.75
C GLN A 410 -0.96 -17.19 -32.05
N PRO A 411 0.33 -17.32 -32.41
CA PRO A 411 0.79 -16.95 -33.73
C PRO A 411 -0.01 -17.76 -34.75
N SER A 412 -0.71 -17.05 -35.65
CA SER A 412 -1.42 -17.64 -36.77
C SER A 412 -0.46 -18.59 -37.49
N SER A 413 -0.77 -19.88 -37.50
CA SER A 413 -0.02 -20.87 -38.25
C SER A 413 0.11 -20.38 -39.69
N PRO A 414 1.29 -20.42 -40.32
CA PRO A 414 1.42 -20.03 -41.71
C PRO A 414 0.49 -20.94 -42.51
N SER A 415 -0.55 -20.33 -43.10
CA SER A 415 -1.44 -20.98 -44.04
C SER A 415 -0.56 -21.62 -45.12
N ALA A 416 -0.53 -22.95 -45.15
CA ALA A 416 0.18 -23.70 -46.17
C ALA A 416 -0.32 -23.22 -47.54
N GLN A 417 0.55 -22.52 -48.27
CA GLN A 417 0.30 -22.19 -49.66
C GLN A 417 0.15 -23.51 -50.44
N PRO A 418 -0.88 -23.68 -51.28
CA PRO A 418 -0.97 -24.83 -52.16
C PRO A 418 0.24 -24.84 -53.11
N LEU A 419 0.92 -25.98 -53.18
CA LEU A 419 1.98 -26.23 -54.16
C LEU A 419 1.48 -25.92 -55.58
N PRO A 420 2.25 -25.20 -56.41
CA PRO A 420 1.90 -25.01 -57.81
C PRO A 420 1.93 -26.37 -58.53
N SER A 421 0.83 -26.64 -59.24
CA SER A 421 0.70 -27.81 -60.10
C SER A 421 1.70 -27.70 -61.24
N SER A 422 2.51 -28.74 -61.38
CA SER A 422 3.39 -28.95 -62.53
C SER A 422 2.58 -29.14 -63.81
N GLN A 423 2.83 -28.30 -64.81
CA GLN A 423 2.66 -28.60 -66.24
C GLN A 423 3.89 -28.11 -67.00
#